data_AF-A0A7S3KY95-F1
#
_entry.id   AF-A0A7S3KY95-F1
#
_cell.length_a   1.000
_cell.length_b   1.000
_cell.length_c   1.000
_cell.angle_alpha   90.00
_cell.angle_beta   90.00
_cell.angle_gamma   90.00
#
_symmetry.space_group_name_H-M   'P 1'
#
loop_
_entity.id
_entity.type
_entity.pdbx_description
1 polymer ?
#
loop_
_entity_poly.entity_id
_entity_poly.type
_entity_poly.pdbx_seq_one_letter_code
_entity_poly.pdbx_strand_id
1 'polypeptide(L)'
;KYYYDGCPSWQFYFPFHYAPFASDLQNIERFAKDVKSFQLGKPFNPVEQLMAVLPSDSAHAIPKAARWLMTDPESPIIDFYPKDVPVDPNGKAMPWLWVVLLPFIDEDRLL
;
A
#
# COMPACT_ATOMS: atom_id res chain seq x y z
N LYS A 1 11.22 11.21 -12.14
CA LYS A 1 12.23 10.45 -11.37
C LYS A 1 12.16 8.96 -11.72
N TYR A 2 11.18 8.16 -11.28
CA TYR A 2 11.13 6.69 -11.54
C TYR A 2 11.52 6.28 -12.97
N TYR A 3 10.88 6.88 -13.99
CA TYR A 3 11.11 6.57 -15.40
C TYR A 3 12.47 7.01 -15.97
N TYR A 4 13.09 8.07 -15.44
CA TYR A 4 14.28 8.69 -16.03
C TYR A 4 15.56 8.41 -15.24
N ASP A 5 15.45 8.35 -13.91
CA ASP A 5 16.59 8.28 -12.98
C ASP A 5 16.54 6.99 -12.13
N GLY A 6 15.51 6.16 -12.30
CA GLY A 6 15.22 5.03 -11.42
C GLY A 6 14.41 5.41 -10.17
N CYS A 7 14.20 4.43 -9.29
CA CYS A 7 13.34 4.56 -8.12
C CYS A 7 13.86 5.66 -7.17
N PRO A 8 13.09 6.73 -6.90
CA PRO A 8 13.53 7.80 -6.00
C PRO A 8 13.28 7.49 -4.52
N SER A 9 12.35 6.57 -4.21
CA SER A 9 12.00 6.15 -2.86
C SER A 9 11.26 4.82 -2.90
N TRP A 10 11.73 3.84 -2.13
CA TRP A 10 11.06 2.55 -1.95
C TRP A 10 9.90 2.59 -0.95
N GLN A 11 9.88 3.61 -0.08
CA GLN A 11 8.91 3.75 1.01
C GLN A 11 7.76 4.71 0.66
N PHE A 12 7.98 5.62 -0.30
CA PHE A 12 6.95 6.57 -0.68
C PHE A 12 5.75 5.87 -1.32
N TYR A 13 4.56 6.18 -0.81
CA TYR A 13 3.29 5.84 -1.42
C TYR A 13 2.33 7.05 -1.34
N PHE A 14 1.26 7.02 -2.13
CA PHE A 14 0.21 8.02 -2.08
C PHE A 14 -0.89 7.55 -1.11
N PRO A 15 -1.06 8.17 0.07
CA PRO A 15 -1.89 7.64 1.16
C PRO A 15 -3.38 7.97 1.01
N PHE A 16 -3.90 7.95 -0.21
CA PHE A 16 -5.30 8.18 -0.51
C PHE A 16 -5.76 7.26 -1.65
N HIS A 17 -6.98 6.74 -1.55
CA HIS A 17 -7.56 5.89 -2.60
C HIS A 17 -8.00 6.66 -3.86
N TYR A 18 -8.17 7.98 -3.74
CA TYR A 18 -8.68 8.83 -4.82
C TYR A 18 -7.72 9.96 -5.14
N ALA A 19 -7.67 10.33 -6.42
CA ALA A 19 -6.97 11.52 -6.87
C ALA A 19 -7.77 12.79 -6.49
N PRO A 20 -7.08 13.93 -6.23
CA PRO A 20 -7.74 15.21 -6.04
C PRO A 20 -8.39 15.72 -7.34
N PHE A 21 -9.30 16.68 -7.23
CA PHE A 21 -9.81 17.38 -8.40
C PHE A 21 -8.75 18.31 -9.00
N ALA A 22 -8.79 18.48 -10.32
CA ALA A 22 -7.87 19.40 -11.01
C ALA A 22 -8.02 20.86 -10.53
N SER A 23 -9.22 21.28 -10.12
CA SER A 23 -9.46 22.59 -9.53
C SER A 23 -8.70 22.83 -8.23
N ASP A 24 -8.41 21.76 -7.48
CA ASP A 24 -7.74 21.82 -6.18
C ASP A 24 -6.21 21.78 -6.33
N LEU A 25 -5.71 21.45 -7.53
CA LEU A 25 -4.28 21.43 -7.87
C LEU A 25 -3.75 22.85 -8.12
N GLN A 26 -3.96 23.73 -7.16
CA GLN A 26 -3.44 25.10 -7.12
C GLN A 26 -2.29 25.21 -6.13
N ASN A 27 -1.38 26.14 -6.38
CA ASN A 27 -0.20 26.41 -5.54
C ASN A 27 0.65 25.15 -5.27
N ILE A 28 0.79 24.27 -6.27
CA ILE A 28 1.48 22.98 -6.12
C ILE A 28 3.00 23.14 -5.93
N GLU A 29 3.55 24.28 -6.33
CA GLU A 29 4.97 24.63 -6.20
C GLU A 29 5.45 24.61 -4.75
N ARG A 30 4.54 24.78 -3.77
CA ARG A 30 4.87 24.65 -2.34
C ARG A 30 5.37 23.24 -1.98
N PHE A 31 4.93 22.22 -2.71
CA PHE A 31 5.32 20.82 -2.51
C PHE A 31 6.57 20.43 -3.32
N ALA A 32 7.15 21.35 -4.10
CA ALA A 32 8.34 21.06 -4.89
C ALA A 32 9.54 20.65 -4.03
N LYS A 33 9.59 21.09 -2.76
CA LYS A 33 10.60 20.66 -1.78
C LYS A 33 10.40 19.19 -1.40
N ASP A 34 9.16 18.76 -1.17
CA ASP A 34 8.82 17.40 -0.75
C ASP A 34 9.20 16.37 -1.82
N VAL A 35 8.95 16.69 -3.09
CA VAL A 35 9.34 15.86 -4.24
C VAL A 35 10.88 15.80 -4.41
N LYS A 36 11.59 16.85 -3.99
CA LYS A 36 13.06 16.87 -4.00
C LYS A 36 13.66 16.11 -2.83
N SER A 37 12.97 16.04 -1.69
CA SER A 37 13.43 15.40 -0.46
C SER A 37 13.10 13.91 -0.34
N PHE A 38 12.72 13.23 -1.42
CA PHE A 38 12.56 11.77 -1.38
C PHE A 38 13.83 11.08 -0.89
N GLN A 39 13.65 10.17 0.06
CA GLN A 39 14.70 9.31 0.56
C GLN A 39 14.57 7.95 -0.14
N LEU A 40 15.69 7.45 -0.68
CA LEU A 40 15.69 6.20 -1.43
C LEU A 40 15.14 5.04 -0.57
N GLY A 41 15.50 4.98 0.71
CA GLY A 41 15.12 3.88 1.60
C GLY A 41 15.73 2.55 1.15
N LYS A 42 15.16 1.45 1.61
CA LYS A 42 15.51 0.08 1.19
C LYS A 42 14.26 -0.63 0.67
N PRO A 43 14.39 -1.53 -0.30
CA PRO A 43 13.29 -2.41 -0.67
C PRO A 43 13.00 -3.38 0.47
N PHE A 44 11.72 -3.77 0.62
CA PHE A 44 11.33 -4.87 1.49
C PHE A 44 12.05 -6.17 1.10
N ASN A 45 12.32 -7.00 2.11
CA ASN A 45 12.72 -8.38 1.87
C ASN A 45 11.55 -9.15 1.24
N PRO A 46 11.83 -10.25 0.50
CA PRO A 46 10.76 -10.98 -0.19
C PRO A 46 9.61 -11.43 0.72
N VAL A 47 9.89 -11.85 1.96
CA VAL A 47 8.85 -12.29 2.90
C VAL A 47 8.01 -11.11 3.41
N GLU A 48 8.64 -9.99 3.74
CA GLU A 48 7.96 -8.75 4.17
C GLU A 48 7.04 -8.24 3.06
N GLN A 49 7.52 -8.20 1.81
CA GLN A 49 6.72 -7.83 0.65
C GLN A 49 5.54 -8.78 0.44
N LEU A 50 5.74 -10.09 0.60
CA LEU A 50 4.64 -11.06 0.49
C LEU A 50 3.58 -10.86 1.59
N MET A 51 4.00 -10.56 2.82
CA MET A 51 3.05 -10.23 3.90
C MET A 51 2.33 -8.90 3.64
N ALA A 52 2.99 -7.92 3.01
CA ALA A 52 2.38 -6.65 2.66
C ALA A 52 1.39 -6.72 1.49
N VAL A 53 1.51 -7.72 0.61
CA VAL A 53 0.72 -7.79 -0.64
C VAL A 53 -0.33 -8.88 -0.62
N LEU A 54 -0.04 -10.03 0.00
CA LEU A 54 -0.94 -11.18 -0.09
C LEU A 54 -2.09 -11.09 0.92
N PRO A 55 -3.31 -11.52 0.53
CA PRO A 55 -4.39 -11.71 1.49
C PRO A 55 -4.13 -12.96 2.37
N SER A 56 -4.84 -13.05 3.50
CA SER A 56 -4.74 -14.17 4.44
C SER A 56 -4.96 -15.55 3.81
N ASP A 57 -5.80 -15.64 2.77
CA ASP A 57 -6.09 -16.89 2.05
C ASP A 57 -4.85 -17.45 1.32
N SER A 58 -3.92 -16.56 0.98
CA SER A 58 -2.65 -16.89 0.33
C SER A 58 -1.51 -17.10 1.34
N ALA A 59 -1.78 -17.22 2.64
CA ALA A 59 -0.75 -17.43 3.67
C ALA A 59 0.12 -18.68 3.42
N HIS A 60 -0.36 -19.66 2.65
CA HIS A 60 0.43 -20.82 2.26
C HIS A 60 1.71 -20.45 1.46
N ALA A 61 1.74 -19.28 0.81
CA ALA A 61 2.87 -18.80 0.02
C ALA A 61 4.01 -18.19 0.85
N ILE A 62 3.81 -17.93 2.14
CA ILE A 62 4.86 -17.46 3.06
C ILE A 62 5.38 -18.59 3.97
N PRO A 63 6.56 -18.43 4.61
CA PRO A 63 7.11 -19.43 5.53
C PRO A 63 6.12 -19.80 6.63
N LYS A 64 6.06 -21.09 6.99
CA LYS A 64 5.10 -21.62 7.98
C LYS A 64 5.10 -20.86 9.31
N ALA A 65 6.27 -20.40 9.74
CA ALA A 65 6.45 -19.65 10.99
C ALA A 65 5.80 -18.25 10.98
N ALA A 66 5.53 -17.67 9.81
CA ALA A 66 4.94 -16.34 9.68
C ALA A 66 3.43 -16.38 9.36
N ARG A 67 2.86 -17.55 9.01
CA ARG A 67 1.46 -17.67 8.56
C ARG A 67 0.43 -17.22 9.60
N TRP A 68 0.73 -17.44 10.88
CA TRP A 68 -0.16 -17.05 11.97
C TRP A 68 -0.35 -15.53 12.02
N LEU A 69 0.63 -14.73 11.57
CA LEU A 69 0.51 -13.27 11.54
C LEU A 69 -0.63 -12.79 10.63
N MET A 70 -1.01 -13.58 9.62
CA MET A 70 -2.08 -13.23 8.68
C MET A 70 -3.46 -13.78 9.07
N THR A 71 -3.52 -14.77 9.96
CA THR A 71 -4.75 -15.55 10.20
C THR A 71 -5.19 -15.59 11.65
N ASP A 72 -4.27 -15.41 12.59
CA ASP A 72 -4.55 -15.50 14.02
C ASP A 72 -5.17 -14.18 14.52
N PRO A 73 -6.33 -14.21 15.20
CA PRO A 73 -6.92 -13.03 15.82
C PRO A 73 -6.02 -12.34 16.85
N GLU A 74 -5.06 -13.05 17.45
CA GLU A 74 -4.09 -12.50 18.39
C GLU A 74 -2.87 -11.85 17.71
N SER A 75 -2.80 -11.92 16.36
CA SER A 75 -1.72 -11.28 15.61
C SER A 75 -1.74 -9.76 15.78
N PRO A 76 -0.57 -9.12 16.02
CA PRO A 76 -0.47 -7.68 16.18
C PRO A 76 -0.76 -6.89 14.90
N ILE A 77 -0.85 -7.56 13.75
CA ILE A 77 -1.09 -6.96 12.42
C ILE A 77 -2.33 -7.56 11.72
N ILE A 78 -3.22 -8.20 12.49
CA ILE A 78 -4.42 -8.85 11.92
C ILE A 78 -5.34 -7.86 11.19
N ASP A 79 -5.31 -6.59 11.58
CA ASP A 79 -6.06 -5.49 10.96
C ASP A 79 -5.64 -5.21 9.51
N PHE A 80 -4.45 -5.66 9.08
CA PHE A 80 -4.01 -5.57 7.69
C PHE A 80 -4.72 -6.59 6.78
N TYR A 81 -5.38 -7.60 7.35
CA TYR A 81 -6.02 -8.70 6.61
C TYR A 81 -7.53 -8.75 6.85
N PRO A 82 -8.30 -7.72 6.44
CA PRO A 82 -9.75 -7.75 6.53
C PRO A 82 -10.33 -8.85 5.63
N LYS A 83 -11.35 -9.57 6.14
CA LYS A 83 -12.05 -10.60 5.36
C LYS A 83 -12.97 -10.00 4.30
N ASP A 84 -13.63 -8.89 4.64
CA ASP A 84 -14.52 -8.16 3.76
C ASP A 84 -13.96 -6.76 3.54
N VAL A 85 -13.78 -6.38 2.26
CA VAL A 85 -13.25 -5.07 1.87
C VAL A 85 -14.30 -4.34 1.05
N PRO A 86 -14.66 -3.10 1.44
CA PRO A 86 -15.59 -2.32 0.63
C PRO A 86 -14.95 -1.95 -0.71
N VAL A 87 -15.75 -2.04 -1.76
CA VAL A 87 -15.35 -1.68 -3.12
C VAL A 87 -16.26 -0.57 -3.63
N ASP A 88 -15.67 0.46 -4.23
CA ASP A 88 -16.40 1.59 -4.81
C ASP A 88 -16.36 1.52 -6.36
N PRO A 89 -17.51 1.41 -7.04
CA PRO A 89 -17.58 1.49 -8.48
C PRO A 89 -16.97 2.74 -9.09
N ASN A 90 -17.05 3.88 -8.39
CA ASN A 90 -16.55 5.18 -8.84
C ASN A 90 -16.90 5.49 -10.33
N GLY A 91 -18.15 5.22 -10.70
CA GLY A 91 -18.67 5.43 -12.06
C GLY A 91 -18.20 4.42 -13.12
N LYS A 92 -17.54 3.32 -12.73
CA LYS A 92 -17.06 2.28 -13.64
C LYS A 92 -18.02 1.09 -13.71
N ALA A 93 -18.21 0.58 -14.93
CA ALA A 93 -19.14 -0.52 -15.19
C ALA A 93 -18.62 -1.89 -14.72
N MET A 94 -17.31 -2.11 -14.73
CA MET A 94 -16.72 -3.43 -14.50
C MET A 94 -16.04 -3.51 -13.13
N PRO A 95 -16.25 -4.59 -12.33
CA PRO A 95 -15.72 -4.71 -10.97
C PRO A 95 -14.21 -4.59 -10.83
N TRP A 96 -13.43 -5.02 -11.82
CA TRP A 96 -11.96 -4.90 -11.78
C TRP A 96 -11.45 -3.46 -12.00
N LEU A 97 -12.35 -2.53 -12.33
CA LEU A 97 -12.06 -1.09 -12.39
C LEU A 97 -12.49 -0.36 -11.11
N TRP A 98 -13.13 -1.06 -10.18
CA TRP A 98 -13.60 -0.49 -8.92
C TRP A 98 -12.42 -0.23 -8.00
N VAL A 99 -12.59 0.78 -7.13
CA VAL A 99 -11.59 1.13 -6.13
C VAL A 99 -11.76 0.19 -4.94
N VAL A 100 -10.69 -0.53 -4.59
CA VAL A 100 -10.65 -1.40 -3.42
C VAL A 100 -10.20 -0.58 -2.21
N LEU A 101 -11.05 -0.44 -1.20
CA LEU A 101 -10.81 0.38 -0.03
C LEU A 101 -10.10 -0.41 1.08
N LEU A 102 -8.90 -0.90 0.76
CA LEU A 102 -8.02 -1.55 1.73
C LEU A 102 -7.38 -0.52 2.68
N PRO A 103 -7.19 -0.86 3.98
CA PRO A 103 -6.35 -0.07 4.85
C PRO A 103 -4.91 -0.05 4.31
N PHE A 104 -4.22 1.08 4.47
CA PHE A 104 -2.79 1.15 4.16
C PHE A 104 -1.99 0.47 5.28
N ILE A 105 -0.96 -0.26 4.88
CA ILE A 105 -0.07 -0.95 5.81
C ILE A 105 0.89 0.04 6.44
N ASP A 106 1.07 -0.11 7.75
CA ASP A 106 2.10 0.59 8.50
C ASP A 106 3.41 -0.21 8.45
N GLU A 107 4.43 0.34 7.79
CA GLU A 107 5.74 -0.28 7.62
C GLU A 107 6.41 -0.60 8.97
N ASP A 108 6.30 0.31 9.95
CA ASP A 108 6.94 0.13 11.27
C ASP A 108 6.29 -0.97 12.10
N ARG A 109 5.02 -1.32 11.81
CA ARG A 109 4.31 -2.43 12.47
C ARG A 109 4.56 -3.78 11.81
N LEU A 110 4.93 -3.77 10.52
CA LEU A 110 5.17 -4.99 9.75
C LEU A 110 6.59 -5.54 9.95
N LEU A 111 7.57 -4.64 10.16
CA LEU A 111 9.00 -4.94 10.35
C LEU A 111 9.36 -5.27 11.80
#